data_AF-A0A183ETS5-F1
#
_entry.id   AF-A0A183ETS5-F1
#
_cell.length_a   1.000
_cell.length_b   1.000
_cell.length_c   1.000
_cell.angle_alpha   90.00
_cell.angle_beta   90.00
_cell.angle_gamma   90.00
#
_symmetry.space_group_name_H-M   'P 1'
#
loop_
_entity.id
_entity.type
_entity.pdbx_description
1 polymer ?
#
loop_
_entity_poly.entity_id
_entity_poly.type
_entity_poly.pdbx_seq_one_letter_code
_entity_poly.pdbx_strand_id
1 'polypeptide(L)'
;MLESGIRIHKTSFEWPKSQFPSSFSMKLRKHIRQKRLESVQQLGVDRIVDLQFGTEERACHVVCLLHVIFLKLFYVIAIFG
;
A
#
# COMPACT_ATOMS: atom_id res chain seq x y z
N MET A 1 20.44 7.87 -15.24
CA MET A 1 19.23 8.69 -15.43
C MET A 1 18.50 8.71 -14.11
N LEU A 2 18.51 9.86 -13.44
CA LEU A 2 17.93 10.02 -12.10
C LEU A 2 16.49 10.51 -12.28
N GLU A 3 15.62 9.60 -12.70
CA GLU A 3 14.20 9.91 -12.73
C GLU A 3 13.69 9.84 -11.29
N SER A 4 13.56 11.03 -10.69
CA SER A 4 12.91 11.22 -9.38
C SER A 4 11.43 10.84 -9.51
N GLY A 5 11.14 9.55 -9.42
CA GLY A 5 9.80 8.98 -9.43
C GLY A 5 9.68 8.00 -8.27
N ILE A 6 8.63 8.17 -7.46
CA ILE A 6 8.25 7.37 -6.28
C ILE A 6 8.72 5.91 -6.40
N ARG A 7 9.46 5.38 -5.41
CA ARG A 7 10.04 4.02 -5.40
C ARG A 7 9.62 3.24 -4.16
N ILE A 8 9.17 2.00 -4.35
CA ILE A 8 8.96 1.04 -3.25
C ILE A 8 10.23 0.19 -3.10
N HIS A 9 10.82 0.19 -1.91
CA HIS A 9 11.96 -0.65 -1.57
C HIS A 9 12.00 -0.87 -0.06
N LYS A 10 12.58 -2.00 0.38
CA LYS A 10 12.88 -2.20 1.81
C LYS A 10 13.96 -1.19 2.21
N THR A 11 13.75 -0.51 3.33
CA THR A 11 14.71 0.41 3.91
C THR A 11 14.90 0.09 5.38
N SER A 12 16.15 0.12 5.85
CA SER A 12 16.49 0.05 7.27
C SER A 12 16.50 1.43 7.93
N PHE A 13 16.22 2.49 7.16
CA PHE A 13 16.19 3.85 7.65
C PHE A 13 14.87 4.13 8.38
N GLU A 14 14.97 4.59 9.62
CA GLU A 14 13.81 5.05 10.38
C GLU A 14 13.43 6.48 9.97
N TRP A 15 12.36 6.59 9.19
CA TRP A 15 11.82 7.89 8.82
C TRP A 15 11.09 8.54 9.99
N PRO A 16 11.21 9.87 10.18
CA PRO A 16 10.47 10.58 11.21
C PRO A 16 8.97 10.41 10.99
N LYS A 17 8.29 9.82 11.99
CA LYS A 17 6.85 9.58 11.96
C LYS A 17 6.13 10.84 12.43
N SER A 18 5.12 11.28 11.70
CA SER A 18 4.22 12.34 12.17
C SER A 18 3.65 11.97 13.55
N GLN A 19 3.66 12.93 14.48
CA GLN A 19 3.11 12.76 15.83
C GLN A 19 1.63 12.36 15.80
N PHE A 20 0.90 12.87 14.79
CA PHE A 20 -0.49 12.51 14.54
C PHE A 20 -0.61 11.69 13.25
N PRO A 21 -1.12 10.44 13.32
CA PRO A 21 -1.34 9.65 12.12
C PRO A 21 -2.50 10.23 11.31
N SER A 22 -2.39 10.22 9.98
CA SER A 22 -3.52 10.58 9.12
C SER A 22 -4.67 9.57 9.28
N SER A 23 -5.91 10.01 9.04
CA SER A 23 -7.09 9.13 9.02
C SER A 23 -6.90 7.94 8.06
N PHE A 24 -6.22 8.18 6.93
CA PHE A 24 -5.78 7.14 6.00
C PHE A 24 -4.82 6.14 6.66
N SER A 25 -3.75 6.61 7.31
CA SER A 25 -2.78 5.75 8.00
C SER A 25 -3.44 4.90 9.10
N MET A 26 -4.42 5.47 9.81
CA MET A 26 -5.20 4.74 10.81
C MET A 26 -6.08 3.67 10.18
N LYS A 27 -6.80 4.01 9.09
CA LYS A 27 -7.64 3.05 8.36
C LYS A 27 -6.80 1.91 7.79
N LEU A 28 -5.66 2.22 7.16
CA LEU A 28 -4.73 1.21 6.64
C LEU A 28 -4.28 0.26 7.75
N ARG A 29 -3.79 0.81 8.88
CA ARG A 29 -3.38 0.00 10.05
C ARG A 29 -4.52 -0.91 10.54
N LYS A 30 -5.75 -0.43 10.60
CA LYS A 30 -6.90 -1.25 11.04
C LYS A 30 -7.11 -2.49 10.16
N HIS A 31 -6.85 -2.40 8.85
CA HIS A 31 -7.07 -3.51 7.92
C HIS A 31 -5.87 -4.47 7.82
N ILE A 32 -4.64 -3.98 8.03
CA ILE A 32 -3.42 -4.79 7.83
C ILE A 32 -2.74 -5.29 9.12
N ARG A 33 -2.97 -4.66 10.29
CA ARG A 33 -2.14 -4.87 11.50
C ARG A 33 -2.09 -6.32 12.01
N GLN A 34 -3.09 -7.14 11.70
CA GLN A 34 -3.17 -8.54 12.12
C GLN A 34 -3.09 -9.52 10.94
N LYS A 35 -2.74 -9.05 9.75
CA LYS A 35 -2.70 -9.87 8.54
C LYS A 35 -1.27 -9.96 8.02
N ARG A 36 -0.84 -11.18 7.69
CA ARG A 36 0.47 -11.42 7.06
C ARG A 36 0.41 -11.02 5.59
N LEU A 37 1.48 -10.42 5.07
CA LEU A 37 1.62 -10.19 3.63
C LEU A 37 1.82 -11.55 2.95
N GLU A 38 0.85 -11.96 2.14
CA GLU A 38 0.83 -13.25 1.44
C GLU A 38 1.44 -13.15 0.04
N SER A 39 1.16 -12.05 -0.66
CA SER A 39 1.56 -11.89 -2.07
C SER A 39 1.87 -10.44 -2.40
N VAL A 40 2.87 -10.25 -3.26
CA VAL A 40 3.23 -8.96 -3.85
C VAL A 40 3.34 -9.17 -5.35
N GLN A 41 2.47 -8.53 -6.12
CA GLN A 41 2.43 -8.70 -7.57
C GLN A 41 2.34 -7.35 -8.28
N GLN A 42 3.06 -7.23 -9.39
CA GLN A 42 2.87 -6.11 -10.30
C GLN A 42 1.68 -6.42 -11.20
N LEU A 43 0.72 -5.48 -11.28
CA LEU A 43 -0.44 -5.64 -12.15
C LEU A 43 -0.09 -5.14 -13.56
N GLY A 44 0.07 -6.08 -14.49
CA GLY A 44 0.35 -5.80 -15.89
C GLY A 44 1.70 -5.11 -16.12
N VAL A 45 1.75 -4.23 -17.11
CA VAL A 45 2.96 -3.47 -17.50
C VAL A 45 3.01 -2.10 -16.81
N ASP A 46 1.91 -1.69 -16.17
CA ASP A 46 1.82 -0.40 -15.48
C ASP A 46 2.58 -0.41 -14.14
N ARG A 47 2.83 0.79 -13.61
CA ARG A 47 3.47 1.02 -12.30
C ARG A 47 2.48 0.80 -11.16
N ILE A 48 1.87 -0.37 -11.13
CA ILE A 48 0.84 -0.76 -10.15
C ILE A 48 1.33 -1.99 -9.39
N VAL A 49 1.29 -1.90 -8.06
CA VAL A 49 1.66 -3.02 -7.18
C VAL A 49 0.44 -3.40 -6.33
N ASP A 50 0.04 -4.66 -6.39
CA ASP A 50 -0.92 -5.25 -5.47
C ASP A 50 -0.20 -5.95 -4.32
N LEU A 51 -0.61 -5.63 -3.09
CA LEU A 51 -0.13 -6.21 -1.84
C LEU A 51 -1.30 -6.93 -1.16
N GLN A 52 -1.24 -8.25 -1.14
CA GLN A 52 -2.28 -9.07 -0.52
C GLN A 52 -1.92 -9.40 0.93
N PHE A 53 -2.83 -9.10 1.85
CA PHE A 53 -2.71 -9.38 3.27
C PHE A 53 -3.78 -10.38 3.73
N GLY A 54 -3.36 -11.50 4.30
CA GLY A 54 -4.23 -12.59 4.73
C GLY A 54 -4.69 -13.48 3.58
N THR A 55 -5.29 -14.61 3.93
CA THR A 55 -5.73 -15.66 3.00
C THR A 55 -7.26 -15.76 2.94
N GLU A 56 -7.77 -16.32 1.85
CA GLU A 56 -9.18 -16.72 1.69
C GLU A 56 -10.18 -15.56 1.89
N GLU A 57 -11.27 -15.79 2.63
CA GLU A 57 -12.38 -14.86 2.84
C GLU A 57 -12.00 -13.58 3.60
N ARG A 58 -10.80 -13.55 4.19
CA ARG A 58 -10.28 -12.39 4.93
C ARG A 58 -9.07 -11.77 4.22
N ALA A 59 -8.88 -12.00 2.93
CA ALA A 59 -7.85 -11.30 2.16
C ALA A 59 -8.16 -9.79 2.09
N CYS A 60 -7.13 -8.96 2.31
CA CYS A 60 -7.17 -7.52 2.06
C CYS A 60 -6.12 -7.16 1.03
N HIS A 61 -6.52 -6.47 -0.03
CA HIS A 61 -5.62 -6.03 -1.09
C HIS A 61 -5.33 -4.55 -0.93
N VAL A 62 -4.04 -4.18 -0.94
CA VAL A 62 -3.58 -2.80 -0.96
C VAL A 62 -2.91 -2.56 -2.29
N VAL A 63 -3.61 -1.84 -3.17
CA VAL A 63 -3.12 -1.50 -4.50
C VAL A 63 -2.44 -0.13 -4.45
N CYS A 64 -1.19 -0.09 -4.91
CA CYS A 64 -0.36 1.12 -4.97
C CYS A 64 -0.12 1.51 -6.43
N LEU A 65 -0.58 2.71 -6.80
CA LEU A 65 -0.33 3.33 -8.10
C LEU A 65 0.86 4.30 -7.96
N LEU A 66 1.93 4.08 -8.72
CA LEU A 66 3.17 4.86 -8.64
C LEU A 66 3.20 5.98 -9.70
N HIS A 67 2.27 6.94 -9.61
CA HIS A 67 2.21 8.12 -10.49
C HIS A 67 2.58 9.42 -9.78
N VAL A 68 3.26 10.32 -10.51
CA VAL A 68 4.06 11.48 -10.02
C VAL A 68 3.23 12.55 -9.30
N ILE A 69 1.91 12.58 -9.48
CA ILE A 69 1.03 13.58 -8.88
C ILE A 69 -0.15 12.84 -8.24
N PHE A 70 -0.35 13.13 -6.96
CA PHE A 70 -1.42 12.64 -6.09
C PHE A 70 -1.25 11.21 -5.53
N LEU A 71 -0.74 11.14 -4.29
CA LEU A 71 -1.06 10.06 -3.32
C LEU A 71 -2.56 10.13 -2.91
N LYS A 72 -3.48 10.26 -3.87
CA LYS A 72 -4.92 10.05 -3.64
C LYS A 72 -5.12 8.59 -3.95
N LEU A 73 -4.86 7.79 -2.93
CA LEU A 73 -5.14 6.37 -2.95
C LEU A 73 -6.65 6.19 -3.11
N PHE A 74 -7.09 6.07 -4.37
CA PHE A 74 -8.46 5.68 -4.66
C PHE A 74 -8.55 4.16 -4.58
N TYR A 75 -9.35 3.74 -3.59
CA TYR A 75 -10.39 2.72 -3.74
C TYR A 75 -9.96 1.26 -3.96
N VAL A 76 -9.48 0.58 -2.92
CA VAL A 76 -9.87 -0.82 -2.62
C VAL A 76 -9.81 -1.03 -1.10
N ILE A 77 -10.74 -0.43 -0.35
CA ILE A 77 -11.08 -0.92 1.00
C ILE A 77 -12.51 -1.52 0.97
N ALA A 78 -13.08 -1.76 -0.22
CA ALA A 78 -14.49 -2.12 -0.36
C ALA A 78 -14.78 -3.00 -1.59
N ILE A 79 -13.99 -4.05 -1.81
CA ILE A 79 -14.49 -5.19 -2.59
C ILE A 79 -14.51 -6.35 -1.61
N PHE A 80 -15.69 -6.62 -1.02
CA PHE A 80 -15.98 -7.51 0.12
C PHE A 80 -16.00 -6.83 1.51
N GLY A 81 -16.94 -5.90 1.66
CA GLY A 81 -17.45 -5.40 2.94
C GLY A 81 -18.76 -4.68 2.70
#